data_AF-W1XGN1-F1
#
_entry.id   AF-W1XGN1-F1
#
_cell.length_a   1.000
_cell.length_b   1.000
_cell.length_c   1.000
_cell.angle_alpha   90.00
_cell.angle_beta   90.00
_cell.angle_gamma   90.00
#
_symmetry.space_group_name_H-M   'P 1'
#
loop_
_entity.id
_entity.type
_entity.pdbx_description
1 polymer ?
#
loop_
_entity_poly.entity_id
_entity_poly.type
_entity_poly.pdbx_seq_one_letter_code
_entity_poly.pdbx_strand_id
1 'polypeptide(L)'
;IAMAYVSTALNKMDNSAEGQQESLARTKEKTGYLNDSAAQERVNRIMKTLEATPSVKRSYVVYANPDEEFNAFATLGRVMSINKGALDT
;
A
#
# COMPACT_ATOMS: atom_id res chain seq x y z
N ILE A 1 13.17 -8.10 26.82
CA ILE A 1 14.22 -8.23 25.77
C ILE A 1 13.64 -8.82 24.46
N ALA A 2 12.83 -9.89 24.49
CA ALA A 2 12.20 -10.45 23.29
C ALA A 2 11.30 -9.47 22.50
N MET A 3 10.45 -8.69 23.18
CA MET A 3 9.56 -7.72 22.53
C MET A 3 10.28 -6.59 21.78
N ALA A 4 11.43 -6.13 22.30
CA ALA A 4 12.23 -5.06 21.67
C ALA A 4 12.94 -5.55 20.40
N TYR A 5 13.34 -6.83 20.38
CA TYR A 5 13.98 -7.44 19.22
C TYR A 5 12.97 -7.66 18.09
N VAL A 6 11.78 -8.18 18.43
CA VAL A 6 10.66 -8.34 17.49
C VAL A 6 10.20 -7.00 16.94
N SER A 7 10.08 -5.97 17.79
CA SER A 7 9.67 -4.62 17.35
C SER A 7 10.71 -3.95 16.45
N THR A 8 12.00 -4.21 16.65
CA THR A 8 13.07 -3.70 15.79
C THR A 8 13.10 -4.40 14.44
N ALA A 9 12.88 -5.73 14.41
CA ALA A 9 12.78 -6.50 13.18
C ALA A 9 11.55 -6.10 12.35
N LEU A 10 10.39 -5.95 13.00
CA LEU A 10 9.16 -5.45 12.36
C LEU A 10 9.33 -4.02 11.84
N ASN A 11 9.96 -3.13 12.61
CA ASN A 11 10.28 -1.77 12.13
C ASN A 11 11.22 -1.78 10.93
N LYS A 12 12.21 -2.68 10.89
CA LYS A 12 13.10 -2.80 9.72
C LYS A 12 12.32 -3.28 8.49
N MET A 13 11.45 -4.27 8.63
CA MET A 13 10.60 -4.73 7.52
C MET A 13 9.60 -3.67 7.06
N ASP A 14 9.08 -2.84 7.96
CA ASP A 14 8.12 -1.78 7.64
C ASP A 14 8.79 -0.55 6.99
N ASN A 15 10.03 -0.25 7.38
CA ASN A 15 10.74 0.97 6.95
C ASN A 15 11.85 0.74 5.92
N SER A 16 12.24 -0.49 5.60
CA SER A 16 13.21 -0.75 4.54
C SER A 16 12.56 -0.80 3.15
N ALA A 17 13.36 -0.55 2.12
CA ALA A 17 12.90 -0.64 0.73
C ALA A 17 12.63 -2.10 0.33
N GLU A 18 13.46 -3.02 0.81
CA GLU A 18 13.34 -4.45 0.56
C GLU A 18 12.05 -5.02 1.19
N GLY A 19 11.76 -4.64 2.44
CA GLY A 19 10.55 -5.09 3.14
C GLY A 19 9.27 -4.50 2.52
N GLN A 20 9.34 -3.27 2.00
CA GLN A 20 8.28 -2.67 1.20
C GLN A 20 8.05 -3.45 -0.11
N GLN A 21 9.11 -3.80 -0.85
CA GLN A 21 9.00 -4.55 -2.10
C GLN A 21 8.46 -5.97 -1.86
N GLU A 22 8.92 -6.65 -0.82
CA GLU A 22 8.42 -7.97 -0.43
C GLU A 22 6.94 -7.91 -0.04
N SER A 23 6.56 -6.93 0.79
CA SER A 23 5.17 -6.75 1.21
C SER A 23 4.28 -6.42 0.01
N LEU A 24 4.77 -5.63 -0.95
CA LEU A 24 4.06 -5.32 -2.19
C LEU A 24 3.81 -6.58 -3.02
N ALA A 25 4.86 -7.38 -3.25
CA ALA A 25 4.75 -8.62 -4.01
C ALA A 25 3.76 -9.59 -3.37
N ARG A 26 3.88 -9.82 -2.05
CA ARG A 26 2.98 -10.71 -1.29
C ARG A 26 1.54 -10.22 -1.29
N THR A 27 1.33 -8.90 -1.22
CA THR A 27 -0.03 -8.35 -1.21
C THR A 27 -0.66 -8.48 -2.59
N LYS A 28 0.08 -8.16 -3.66
CA LYS A 28 -0.38 -8.36 -5.04
C LYS A 28 -0.67 -9.82 -5.37
N GLU A 29 0.12 -10.75 -4.83
CA GLU A 29 -0.14 -12.20 -4.97
C GLU A 29 -1.50 -12.59 -4.39
N LYS A 30 -1.90 -11.97 -3.27
CA LYS A 30 -3.17 -12.28 -2.59
C LYS A 30 -4.38 -11.55 -3.16
N THR A 31 -4.25 -10.26 -3.45
CA THR A 31 -5.38 -9.44 -3.91
C THR A 31 -5.49 -9.37 -5.42
N GLY A 32 -4.46 -9.77 -6.15
CA GLY A 32 -4.30 -9.46 -7.57
C GLY A 32 -3.90 -8.00 -7.81
N TYR A 33 -3.69 -7.69 -9.08
CA TYR A 33 -3.37 -6.35 -9.58
C TYR A 33 -4.34 -6.01 -10.72
N LEU A 34 -4.98 -4.84 -10.65
CA LEU A 34 -5.90 -4.41 -11.69
C LEU A 34 -5.11 -3.94 -12.92
N ASN A 35 -5.31 -4.60 -14.06
CA ASN A 35 -4.69 -4.26 -15.34
C ASN A 35 -5.41 -3.10 -16.06
N ASP A 36 -5.61 -1.99 -15.34
CA ASP A 36 -6.21 -0.76 -15.85
C ASP A 36 -5.27 0.42 -15.53
N SER A 37 -4.61 0.97 -16.55
CA SER A 37 -3.65 2.05 -16.35
C SER A 37 -4.30 3.32 -15.79
N ALA A 38 -5.55 3.63 -16.16
CA ALA A 38 -6.23 4.82 -15.68
C ALA A 38 -6.58 4.69 -14.20
N ALA A 39 -7.03 3.51 -13.77
CA ALA A 39 -7.27 3.22 -12.36
C ALA A 39 -5.97 3.31 -11.53
N GLN A 40 -4.87 2.73 -12.04
CA GLN A 40 -3.57 2.78 -11.38
C GLN A 40 -3.03 4.22 -11.30
N GLU A 41 -3.18 5.02 -12.36
CA GLU A 41 -2.81 6.43 -12.34
C GLU A 41 -3.65 7.23 -11.35
N ARG A 42 -4.96 6.95 -11.25
CA ARG A 42 -5.86 7.64 -10.33
C ARG A 42 -5.42 7.42 -8.88
N VAL A 43 -5.17 6.19 -8.46
CA VAL A 43 -4.72 5.90 -7.08
C VAL A 43 -3.38 6.56 -6.76
N ASN A 44 -2.42 6.50 -7.70
CA ASN A 44 -1.12 7.14 -7.52
C ASN A 44 -1.22 8.67 -7.45
N ARG A 45 -2.10 9.28 -8.24
CA ARG A 45 -2.36 10.72 -8.20
C ARG A 45 -2.94 11.14 -6.86
N ILE A 46 -3.94 10.40 -6.36
CA ILE A 46 -4.55 10.64 -5.04
C ILE A 46 -3.49 10.57 -3.95
N MET A 47 -2.66 9.52 -3.95
CA MET A 47 -1.59 9.38 -2.95
C MET A 47 -0.61 10.55 -3.02
N LYS A 48 -0.17 10.93 -4.22
CA LYS A 48 0.75 12.07 -4.40
C LYS A 48 0.15 13.39 -3.89
N THR A 49 -1.15 13.60 -4.07
CA THR A 49 -1.85 14.76 -3.51
C THR A 49 -1.88 14.72 -1.98
N LEU A 50 -2.11 13.55 -1.38
CA LEU A 50 -2.07 13.39 0.07
C LEU A 50 -0.66 13.63 0.63
N GLU A 51 0.38 13.08 -0.01
CA GLU A 51 1.79 13.27 0.37
C GLU A 51 2.26 14.73 0.30
N ALA A 52 1.65 15.54 -0.58
CA ALA A 52 1.94 16.97 -0.65
C ALA A 52 1.44 17.76 0.58
N THR A 53 0.60 17.15 1.42
CA THR A 53 0.08 17.79 2.64
C THR A 53 1.11 17.67 3.78
N PRO A 54 1.45 18.76 4.50
CA PRO A 54 2.49 18.76 5.54
C PRO A 54 2.30 17.74 6.67
N SER A 55 1.05 17.28 6.88
CA SER A 55 0.70 16.33 7.93
C SER A 55 1.01 14.87 7.58
N VAL A 56 1.27 14.55 6.30
CA VAL A 56 1.55 13.18 5.86
C VAL A 56 3.04 12.89 6.00
N LYS A 57 3.38 12.10 7.02
CA LYS A 57 4.77 11.77 7.38
C LYS A 57 5.29 10.46 6.77
N ARG A 58 4.45 9.71 6.05
CA ARG A 58 4.77 8.37 5.54
C ARG A 58 4.34 8.25 4.09
N SER A 59 5.28 7.87 3.23
CA SER A 59 5.02 7.53 1.83
C SER A 59 4.65 6.05 1.72
N TYR A 60 3.55 5.78 1.00
CA TYR A 60 3.02 4.45 0.74
C TYR A 60 3.12 4.12 -0.74
N VAL A 61 3.40 2.87 -1.06
CA VAL A 61 3.19 2.35 -2.41
C VAL A 61 1.73 1.90 -2.52
N VAL A 62 1.00 2.53 -3.43
CA VAL A 62 -0.43 2.27 -3.65
C VAL A 62 -0.67 1.58 -4.99
N TYR A 63 -1.68 0.72 -5.07
CA TYR A 63 -2.14 0.15 -6.33
C TYR A 63 -3.63 -0.24 -6.26
N ALA A 64 -4.28 -0.29 -7.41
CA ALA A 64 -5.64 -0.79 -7.54
C ALA A 64 -5.65 -2.32 -7.71
N ASN A 65 -6.56 -3.00 -7.03
CA ASN A 65 -6.82 -4.43 -7.17
C ASN A 65 -8.21 -4.67 -7.82
N PRO A 66 -8.50 -5.86 -8.37
CA PRO A 66 -9.71 -6.11 -9.16
C PRO A 66 -11.00 -6.31 -8.34
N ASP A 67 -10.95 -6.28 -7.01
CA ASP A 67 -12.12 -6.52 -6.16
C ASP A 67 -13.16 -5.39 -6.32
N GLU A 68 -14.44 -5.76 -6.40
CA GLU A 68 -15.58 -4.86 -6.64
C GLU A 68 -16.21 -4.35 -5.34
N GLU A 69 -15.81 -4.86 -4.17
CA GLU A 69 -16.24 -4.30 -2.89
C GLU A 69 -15.64 -2.91 -2.66
N PHE A 70 -16.42 -1.99 -2.07
CA PHE A 70 -15.94 -0.69 -1.63
C PHE A 70 -14.99 -0.84 -0.42
N ASN A 71 -13.70 -1.00 -0.67
CA ASN A 71 -12.71 -1.19 0.39
C ASN A 71 -11.30 -0.70 -0.01
N ALA A 72 -10.48 -0.41 0.99
CA ALA A 72 -9.05 -0.18 0.85
C ALA A 72 -8.35 -0.53 2.16
N PHE A 73 -7.16 -1.12 2.08
CA PHE A 73 -6.40 -1.47 3.28
C PHE A 73 -4.90 -1.27 3.10
N ALA A 74 -4.22 -0.98 4.21
CA ALA A 74 -2.78 -0.85 4.28
C ALA A 74 -2.16 -2.05 5.02
N THR A 75 -0.97 -2.45 4.60
CA THR A 75 -0.20 -3.55 5.17
C THR A 75 1.22 -3.09 5.53
N LEU A 76 2.01 -4.01 6.07
CA LEU A 76 3.42 -3.80 6.37
C LEU A 76 4.19 -3.32 5.13
N GLY A 77 5.30 -2.63 5.36
CA GLY A 77 6.14 -2.10 4.30
C GLY A 77 5.52 -0.88 3.63
N ARG A 78 4.53 -0.24 4.27
CA ARG A 78 3.83 0.94 3.73
C ARG A 78 3.25 0.65 2.34
N VAL A 79 2.56 -0.47 2.20
CA VAL A 79 1.84 -0.83 0.97
C VAL A 79 0.35 -0.67 1.21
N MET A 80 -0.37 -0.12 0.23
CA MET A 80 -1.83 0.01 0.29
C MET A 80 -2.45 -0.60 -0.97
N SER A 81 -3.47 -1.43 -0.76
CA SER A 81 -4.29 -2.01 -1.81
C SER A 81 -5.66 -1.34 -1.80
N ILE A 82 -6.10 -0.85 -2.96
CA ILE A 82 -7.38 -0.16 -3.12
C ILE A 82 -8.24 -0.98 -4.07
N ASN A 83 -9.45 -1.34 -3.65
CA ASN A 83 -10.35 -2.12 -4.48
C ASN A 83 -10.86 -1.28 -5.66
N LYS A 84 -11.08 -1.93 -6.80
CA LYS A 84 -11.76 -1.33 -7.96
C LYS A 84 -13.12 -0.76 -7.56
N GLY A 85 -13.87 -1.45 -6.69
CA GLY A 85 -15.14 -0.96 -6.16
C GLY A 85 -15.06 0.42 -5.50
N ALA A 86 -13.93 0.76 -4.88
CA ALA A 86 -13.70 2.08 -4.28
C ALA A 86 -13.38 3.18 -5.31
N LEU A 87 -13.07 2.80 -6.56
CA LEU A 87 -12.78 3.72 -7.66
C LEU A 87 -14.00 3.94 -8.56
N ASP A 88 -14.88 2.95 -8.70
CA ASP A 88 -16.04 3.00 -9.60
C ASP A 88 -17.22 3.85 -9.06
N THR A 89 -17.07 4.47 -7.88
CA THR A 89 -18.06 5.38 -7.27
C THR A 89 -17.99 6.79 -7.84
#